data_AF-A0A3T1ASZ1-F1
#
_entry.id   AF-A0A3T1ASZ1-F1
#
_cell.length_a   1.000
_cell.length_b   1.000
_cell.length_c   1.000
_cell.angle_alpha   90.00
_cell.angle_beta   90.00
_cell.angle_gamma   90.00
#
_symmetry.space_group_name_H-M   'P 1'
#
loop_
_entity.id
_entity.type
_entity.pdbx_description
1 polymer ?
#
loop_
_entity_poly.entity_id
_entity_poly.type
_entity_poly.pdbx_seq_one_letter_code
_entity_poly.pdbx_strand_id
1 'polypeptide(L)' 'MREALAAMDPEGSPGLTRDEALEMLALSEVVIRKAGYGRQPMIRTARGAGASWAQIGAAVGSSKQAAWEAHQRWLDSQA' A
#
# COMPACT_ATOMS: atom_id res chain seq x y z
N MET A 1 10.66 -7.99 -4.64
CA MET A 1 10.28 -7.44 -3.32
C MET A 1 10.32 -8.50 -2.22
N ARG A 2 9.68 -9.68 -2.40
CA ARG A 2 9.80 -10.81 -1.45
C ARG A 2 11.24 -11.31 -1.26
N GLU A 3 12.03 -11.33 -2.33
CA GLU A 3 13.47 -11.70 -2.28
C GLU A 3 14.35 -10.68 -1.57
N ALA A 4 14.02 -9.38 -1.68
CA ALA A 4 14.75 -8.32 -0.98
C ALA A 4 14.53 -8.37 0.54
N LEU A 5 13.38 -8.88 0.98
CA LEU A 5 13.08 -9.12 2.39
C LEU A 5 13.70 -10.44 2.90
N ALA A 6 13.90 -11.44 2.03
CA ALA A 6 14.50 -12.72 2.39
C ALA A 6 16.03 -12.66 2.55
N ALA A 7 16.69 -11.66 1.97
CA ALA A 7 18.13 -11.41 2.10
C ALA A 7 18.51 -10.69 3.42
N MET A 8 17.53 -10.21 4.18
CA MET A 8 17.78 -9.72 5.54
C MET A 8 17.93 -10.93 6.45
N ASP A 9 19.17 -11.33 6.73
CA ASP A 9 19.48 -12.32 7.76
C ASP A 9 18.94 -11.81 9.12
N PRO A 10 17.85 -12.41 9.66
CA PRO A 10 17.25 -11.96 10.91
C PRO A 10 18.14 -12.27 12.12
N GLU A 11 19.13 -13.16 11.99
CA GLU A 11 20.05 -13.52 13.07
C GLU A 11 21.34 -12.67 13.07
N GLY A 12 21.67 -12.02 11.95
CA GLY A 12 22.89 -11.21 11.79
C GLY A 12 22.69 -9.69 11.88
N SER A 13 21.46 -9.19 11.76
CA SER A 13 21.18 -7.76 11.94
C SER A 13 21.05 -7.42 13.42
N PRO A 14 21.77 -6.40 13.95
CA PRO A 14 21.51 -5.93 15.29
C PRO A 14 20.03 -5.56 15.40
N GLY A 15 19.39 -5.97 16.51
CA GLY A 15 18.01 -5.58 16.78
C GLY A 15 17.84 -4.06 16.73
N LEU A 16 16.63 -3.61 16.40
CA LEU A 16 16.34 -2.17 16.30
C LEU A 16 16.78 -1.46 17.57
N THR A 17 17.47 -0.34 17.41
CA THR A 17 17.66 0.62 18.49
C THR A 17 16.30 1.12 18.97
N ARG A 18 16.26 1.70 20.17
CA ARG A 18 15.04 2.29 20.72
C ARG A 18 14.41 3.29 19.74
N ASP A 19 15.23 4.13 19.11
CA ASP A 19 14.74 5.20 18.25
C ASP A 19 14.18 4.62 16.94
N GLU A 20 14.83 3.61 16.35
CA GLU A 20 14.31 2.87 15.18
C GLU A 20 13.01 2.11 15.50
N ALA A 21 12.91 1.50 16.68
CA ALA A 21 11.69 0.82 17.11
C ALA A 21 10.50 1.78 17.26
N LEU A 22 10.74 2.98 17.80
CA LEU A 22 9.74 4.04 17.90
C LEU A 22 9.33 4.57 16.52
N GLU A 23 10.27 4.70 15.59
CA GLU A 23 9.98 5.09 14.20
C GLU A 23 9.13 4.04 13.48
N MET A 24 9.46 2.76 13.64
CA MET A 24 8.66 1.66 13.09
C MET A 24 7.25 1.61 13.66
N LEU A 25 7.08 1.91 14.95
CA LEU A 25 5.77 2.04 15.58
C LEU A 25 4.98 3.20 14.97
N ALA A 26 5.60 4.38 14.87
CA ALA A 26 4.96 5.55 14.27
C ALA A 26 4.55 5.32 12.81
N LEU A 27 5.38 4.64 12.03
CA LEU A 27 5.06 4.26 10.65
C LEU A 27 3.88 3.28 10.59
N SER A 28 3.88 2.28 11.48
CA SER A 28 2.80 1.28 11.57
C SER A 28 1.45 1.95 11.89
N GLU A 29 1.43 2.92 12.80
CA GLU A 29 0.22 3.69 13.11
C GLU A 29 -0.36 4.43 11.90
N VAL A 30 0.51 5.00 11.05
CA VAL A 30 0.08 5.67 9.81
C VAL A 30 -0.53 4.66 8.83
N VAL A 31 0.12 3.51 8.66
CA VAL A 31 -0.37 2.44 7.77
C VAL A 31 -1.72 1.90 8.25
N ILE A 32 -1.87 1.60 9.54
CA ILE A 32 -3.11 1.09 10.14
C ILE A 32 -4.26 2.09 9.92
N ARG A 33 -4.03 3.38 10.21
CA ARG A 33 -5.03 4.43 10.02
C ARG A 33 -5.48 4.52 8.56
N LYS A 34 -4.56 4.41 7.61
CA LYS A 34 -4.89 4.47 6.17
C LYS A 34 -5.54 3.19 5.66
N ALA A 35 -5.16 2.03 6.17
CA ALA A 35 -5.78 0.76 5.84
C ALA A 35 -7.27 0.72 6.24
N GLY A 36 -7.63 1.35 7.36
CA GLY A 36 -9.02 1.47 7.83
C GLY A 36 -9.95 2.24 6.89
N TYR A 37 -9.44 3.09 6.01
CA TYR A 37 -10.26 3.85 5.04
C TYR A 37 -10.58 3.06 3.76
N GLY A 38 -10.07 1.84 3.63
CA GLY A 38 -10.22 1.04 2.43
C GLY A 38 -9.33 1.51 1.27
N ARG A 39 -9.35 0.75 0.17
CA ARG A 39 -8.38 0.92 -0.94
C ARG A 39 -8.75 2.02 -1.93
N GLN A 40 -10.03 2.36 -2.03
CA GLN A 40 -10.54 3.21 -3.11
C GLN A 40 -10.16 4.69 -3.00
N PRO A 41 -10.10 5.31 -1.80
CA PRO A 41 -9.53 6.65 -1.64
C PRO A 41 -8.06 6.73 -2.09
N MET A 42 -7.26 5.71 -1.77
CA MET A 42 -5.85 5.65 -2.20
C MET A 42 -5.72 5.50 -3.73
N ILE A 43 -6.58 4.70 -4.35
CA ILE A 43 -6.66 4.59 -5.83
C ILE A 43 -7.01 5.95 -6.46
N ARG A 44 -7.98 6.71 -5.90
CA ARG A 44 -8.28 8.06 -6.40
C ARG A 44 -7.07 8.98 -6.30
N THR A 45 -6.38 9.00 -5.15
CA THR A 45 -5.17 9.83 -4.98
C THR A 45 -4.10 9.47 -6.00
N ALA A 46 -3.83 8.18 -6.22
CA ALA A 46 -2.88 7.72 -7.22
C ALA A 46 -3.29 8.15 -8.65
N ARG A 47 -4.60 8.05 -9.00
CA ARG A 47 -5.12 8.55 -10.27
C ARG A 47 -4.93 10.06 -10.43
N GLY A 48 -5.19 10.84 -9.39
CA GLY A 48 -4.98 12.29 -9.36
C GLY A 48 -3.51 12.69 -9.54
N ALA A 49 -2.59 11.85 -9.07
CA ALA A 49 -1.15 12.00 -9.28
C ALA A 49 -0.65 11.50 -10.65
N GLY A 50 -1.54 11.05 -11.54
CA GLY A 50 -1.19 10.62 -12.89
C GLY A 50 -0.89 9.13 -13.06
N ALA A 51 -1.02 8.30 -12.02
CA ALA A 51 -0.79 6.86 -12.15
C ALA A 51 -1.79 6.21 -13.10
N SER A 52 -1.33 5.44 -14.10
CA SER A 52 -2.19 4.68 -15.01
C SER A 52 -2.88 3.51 -14.30
N TRP A 53 -4.00 3.03 -14.87
CA TRP A 53 -4.68 1.82 -14.37
C TRP A 53 -3.80 0.56 -14.42
N ALA A 54 -2.84 0.50 -15.33
CA ALA A 54 -1.87 -0.60 -15.37
C ALA A 54 -0.93 -0.56 -14.15
N GLN A 55 -0.40 0.62 -13.81
CA GLN A 55 0.43 0.82 -12.60
C GLN A 55 -0.37 0.54 -11.32
N ILE A 56 -1.63 0.98 -11.26
CA ILE A 56 -2.50 0.73 -10.11
C ILE A 56 -2.82 -0.75 -9.97
N GLY A 57 -3.19 -1.43 -11.06
CA GLY A 57 -3.44 -2.87 -11.06
C GLY A 57 -2.22 -3.64 -10.54
N ALA A 58 -1.03 -3.35 -11.07
CA ALA A 58 0.21 -3.96 -10.60
C ALA A 58 0.46 -3.71 -9.10
N ALA A 59 0.27 -2.47 -8.63
CA ALA A 59 0.49 -2.11 -7.22
C ALA A 59 -0.45 -2.82 -6.24
N VAL A 60 -1.69 -3.12 -6.65
CA VAL A 60 -2.67 -3.80 -5.80
C VAL A 60 -2.75 -5.32 -6.03
N GLY A 61 -1.89 -5.87 -6.89
CA GLY A 61 -1.87 -7.30 -7.21
C GLY A 61 -3.07 -7.75 -8.05
N SER A 62 -3.52 -6.92 -8.99
CA SER A 62 -4.67 -7.17 -9.87
C SER A 62 -4.41 -6.78 -11.32
N SER A 63 -5.36 -7.06 -12.22
CA SER A 63 -5.27 -6.61 -13.60
C SER A 63 -5.66 -5.14 -13.74
N LYS A 64 -5.20 -4.49 -14.81
CA LYS A 64 -5.65 -3.14 -15.21
C LYS A 64 -7.18 -3.04 -15.22
N GLN A 65 -7.83 -4.02 -15.85
CA GLN A 65 -9.28 -4.04 -16.02
C GLN A 65 -9.99 -4.18 -14.68
N ALA A 66 -9.57 -5.14 -13.84
CA ALA A 66 -10.16 -5.36 -12.53
C ALA A 66 -10.01 -4.13 -11.61
N ALA A 67 -8.86 -3.45 -11.65
CA ALA A 67 -8.64 -2.21 -10.90
C ALA A 67 -9.59 -1.08 -11.35
N TRP A 68 -9.79 -0.92 -12.67
CA TRP A 68 -10.72 0.07 -13.21
C TRP A 68 -12.17 -0.24 -12.84
N GLU A 69 -12.63 -1.46 -13.07
CA GLU A 69 -14.01 -1.87 -12.76
C GLU A 69 -14.33 -1.76 -11.26
N ALA A 70 -13.41 -2.19 -10.40
CA ALA A 70 -13.57 -2.06 -8.96
C ALA A 70 -13.69 -0.60 -8.53
N HIS A 71 -12.96 0.31 -9.19
CA HIS A 71 -13.06 1.74 -8.92
C HIS A 71 -14.37 2.33 -9.43
N GLN A 72 -14.85 1.94 -10.62
CA GLN A 72 -16.15 2.40 -11.14
C GLN A 72 -17.30 1.97 -10.22
N ARG A 73 -17.38 0.68 -9.86
CA ARG A 73 -18.40 0.19 -8.90
C ARG A 73 -18.37 0.95 -7.58
N TRP A 74 -17.18 1.34 -7.14
CA TRP A 74 -17.03 2.13 -5.94
C TRP A 74 -17.54 3.56 -6.15
N LEU A 75 -17.21 4.23 -7.25
CA LEU A 75 -17.77 5.56 -7.56
C LEU A 75 -19.31 5.52 -7.63
N ASP A 76 -19.87 4.48 -8.23
CA ASP A 76 -21.32 4.26 -8.31
C ASP A 76 -21.93 4.11 -6.90
N SER A 77 -21.24 3.45 -5.97
CA SER A 77 -21.68 3.33 -4.56
C SER A 77 -21.52 4.60 -3.73
N GLN A 78 -20.95 5.68 -4.28
CA GLN A 78 -20.82 6.98 -3.62
C GLN A 78 -21.81 8.02 -4.17
N ALA A 79 -22.60 7.68 -5.20
CA ALA A 79 -23.68 8.49 -5.75
C ALA A 79 -24.99 8.24 -4.99
#